data_AF-I3SGT8-F1
#
_entry.id   AF-I3SGT8-F1
#
_cell.length_a   1.000
_cell.length_b   1.000
_cell.length_c   1.000
_cell.angle_alpha   90.00
_cell.angle_beta   90.00
_cell.angle_gamma   90.00
#
_symmetry.space_group_name_H-M   'P 1'
#
loop_
_entity.id
_entity.type
_entity.pdbx_description
1 polymer ?
#
loop_
_entity_poly.entity_id
_entity_poly.type
_entity_poly.pdbx_seq_one_letter_code
_entity_poly.pdbx_strand_id
1 'polypeptide(L)'
;MGICISVASSEIHGIPQVHDENVMIFEASKVQNETKRLCSVYSKQGTKGLNQDAASLHQDYGMENGAFCGVYDGHGKNGHIVSKIVNNTLPSLILSQKNALEEIHTTKNGVDNKQNKFSNNYLRWKEAILGAFNVMDEEVKKQENLDCSCSGTTAVVVIRQVNKL
;
A
#
# COMPACT_ATOMS: atom_id res chain seq x y z
N MET A 1 24.79 -4.71 1.57
CA MET A 1 23.58 -4.49 0.74
C MET A 1 23.08 -5.85 0.32
N GLY A 2 21.92 -6.28 0.82
CA GLY A 2 21.38 -7.61 0.52
C GLY A 2 20.79 -7.64 -0.88
N ILE A 3 21.08 -8.69 -1.63
CA ILE A 3 20.57 -8.90 -2.98
C ILE A 3 19.11 -9.36 -2.85
N CYS A 4 18.18 -8.61 -3.44
CA CYS A 4 16.79 -9.02 -3.58
C CYS A 4 16.74 -10.18 -4.60
N ILE A 5 16.69 -11.42 -4.12
CA ILE A 5 16.43 -12.59 -4.96
C ILE A 5 14.94 -12.90 -4.91
N SER A 6 14.28 -12.75 -6.06
CA SER A 6 12.98 -13.38 -6.33
C SER A 6 13.25 -14.81 -6.76
N VAL A 7 13.07 -15.78 -5.87
CA VAL A 7 13.07 -17.20 -6.25
C VAL A 7 11.67 -17.56 -6.76
N ALA A 8 11.57 -17.95 -8.04
CA ALA A 8 10.41 -18.67 -8.54
C ALA A 8 10.51 -20.11 -8.02
N SER A 9 9.70 -20.45 -7.00
CA SER A 9 9.69 -21.81 -6.47
C SER A 9 8.89 -22.71 -7.41
N SER A 10 9.59 -23.59 -8.12
CA SER A 10 9.02 -24.80 -8.68
C SER A 10 9.61 -25.96 -7.90
N GLU A 11 8.93 -26.43 -6.85
CA GLU A 11 8.96 -27.83 -6.37
C GLU A 11 8.23 -27.96 -5.03
N ILE A 12 7.15 -28.76 -5.04
CA ILE A 12 6.43 -29.23 -3.86
C ILE A 12 7.05 -30.57 -3.46
N HIS A 13 7.94 -30.61 -2.47
CA HIS A 13 7.96 -31.70 -1.48
C HIS A 13 8.94 -31.42 -0.35
N GLY A 14 8.44 -31.45 0.88
CA GLY A 14 9.23 -31.33 2.09
C GLY A 14 8.82 -30.09 2.89
N ILE A 15 8.21 -30.32 4.06
CA ILE A 15 7.97 -29.31 5.07
C ILE A 15 9.33 -28.90 5.65
N PRO A 16 9.62 -27.59 5.76
CA PRO A 16 10.30 -27.08 6.94
C PRO A 16 9.34 -26.16 7.68
N GLN A 17 9.02 -26.55 8.90
CA GLN A 17 8.45 -25.68 9.91
C GLN A 17 9.44 -24.55 10.20
N VAL A 18 9.25 -23.39 9.55
CA VAL A 18 9.75 -22.11 10.04
C VAL A 18 8.66 -21.09 9.74
N HIS A 19 7.87 -20.76 10.75
CA HIS A 19 6.91 -19.66 10.70
C HIS A 19 7.68 -18.33 10.70
N ASP A 20 8.17 -17.90 9.53
CA ASP A 20 8.58 -16.51 9.33
C ASP A 20 7.32 -15.67 9.09
N GLU A 21 6.79 -15.11 10.18
CA GLU A 21 5.56 -14.32 10.28
C GLU A 21 5.49 -13.03 9.43
N ASN A 22 6.54 -12.72 8.66
CA ASN A 22 6.67 -11.45 7.90
C ASN A 22 6.70 -11.62 6.37
N VAL A 23 6.45 -12.82 5.86
CA VAL A 23 6.51 -13.13 4.43
C VAL A 23 5.11 -13.32 3.87
N MET A 24 4.52 -12.25 3.32
CA MET A 24 3.28 -12.34 2.54
C MET A 24 3.61 -12.35 1.04
N ILE A 25 3.90 -13.54 0.52
CA ILE A 25 4.02 -13.77 -0.92
C ILE A 25 2.61 -14.06 -1.46
N PHE A 26 2.05 -13.12 -2.21
CA PHE A 26 0.84 -13.36 -2.99
C PHE A 26 1.23 -13.92 -4.36
N GLU A 27 1.14 -15.23 -4.54
CA GLU A 27 1.25 -15.83 -5.87
C GLU A 27 -0.07 -15.61 -6.64
N ALA A 28 0.06 -15.16 -7.90
CA ALA A 28 -1.05 -14.77 -8.75
C ALA A 28 -2.10 -15.90 -8.92
N SER A 29 -3.38 -15.55 -8.76
CA SER A 29 -4.49 -16.42 -9.10
C SER A 29 -4.41 -16.81 -10.59
N LYS A 30 -4.30 -18.11 -10.82
CA LYS A 30 -4.12 -18.71 -12.16
C LYS A 30 -5.47 -18.76 -12.88
N VAL A 31 -5.91 -17.66 -13.48
CA VAL A 31 -7.02 -17.68 -14.44
C VAL A 31 -6.44 -17.86 -15.85
N GLN A 32 -6.77 -18.99 -16.49
CA GLN A 32 -6.40 -19.29 -17.88
C GLN A 32 -7.06 -18.24 -18.80
N ASN A 33 -6.28 -17.23 -19.22
CA ASN A 33 -6.46 -16.34 -20.39
C ASN A 33 -6.25 -14.84 -20.15
N GLU A 34 -5.76 -14.40 -18.98
CA GLU A 34 -5.32 -13.02 -18.80
C GLU A 34 -3.83 -12.94 -18.49
N THR A 35 -3.15 -11.89 -18.95
CA THR A 35 -1.75 -11.60 -18.61
C THR A 35 -1.57 -11.65 -17.09
N LYS A 36 -0.89 -12.69 -16.60
CA LYS A 36 -0.60 -12.87 -15.17
C LYS A 36 0.13 -11.64 -14.64
N ARG A 37 -0.45 -10.98 -13.64
CA ARG A 37 0.20 -9.88 -12.93
C ARG A 37 0.92 -10.44 -11.73
N LEU A 38 2.24 -10.33 -11.76
CA LEU A 38 3.10 -10.75 -10.67
C LEU A 38 3.34 -9.54 -9.78
N CYS A 39 2.94 -9.66 -8.52
CA CYS A 39 3.20 -8.67 -7.49
C CYS A 39 3.76 -9.42 -6.27
N SER A 40 4.79 -8.88 -5.63
CA SER A 40 5.38 -9.48 -4.44
C SER A 40 5.76 -8.38 -3.46
N VAL A 41 5.62 -8.67 -2.17
CA VAL A 41 6.09 -7.82 -1.08
C VAL A 41 6.84 -8.70 -0.09
N TYR A 42 7.95 -8.20 0.43
CA TYR A 42 8.81 -8.95 1.35
C TYR A 42 9.48 -7.97 2.31
N SER A 43 9.32 -8.21 3.60
CA SER A 43 10.03 -7.51 4.66
C SER A 43 10.77 -8.53 5.51
N LYS A 44 12.05 -8.28 5.80
CA LYS A 44 12.90 -9.18 6.57
C LYS A 44 13.68 -8.43 7.61
N GLN A 45 13.66 -8.96 8.83
CA GLN A 45 14.50 -8.46 9.91
C GLN A 45 15.98 -8.65 9.56
N GLY A 46 16.74 -7.56 9.64
CA GLY A 46 18.20 -7.56 9.51
C GLY A 46 18.91 -7.82 10.85
N THR A 47 20.17 -7.39 10.95
CA THR A 47 20.99 -7.54 12.16
C THR A 47 20.85 -6.38 13.16
N LYS A 48 20.05 -5.35 12.82
CA LYS A 48 19.92 -4.10 13.59
C LYS A 48 18.93 -4.18 14.77
N GLY A 49 18.54 -5.37 15.19
CA GLY A 49 17.50 -5.58 16.21
C GLY A 49 16.12 -5.81 15.60
N LEU A 50 15.06 -5.47 16.35
CA LEU A 50 13.66 -5.65 15.96
C LEU A 50 13.40 -5.02 14.58
N ASN A 51 12.68 -5.72 13.71
CA ASN A 51 12.27 -5.15 12.43
C ASN A 51 11.26 -4.01 12.66
N GLN A 52 11.62 -2.81 12.24
CA GLN A 52 10.73 -1.65 12.31
C GLN A 52 10.05 -1.37 10.97
N ASP A 53 10.42 -2.10 9.92
CA ASP A 53 9.90 -1.92 8.58
C ASP A 53 8.56 -2.63 8.42
N ALA A 54 7.63 -2.02 7.67
CA ALA A 54 6.41 -2.65 7.21
C ALA A 54 6.26 -2.46 5.69
N ALA A 55 5.51 -3.36 5.04
CA ALA A 55 5.18 -3.22 3.64
C ALA A 55 3.85 -3.91 3.32
N SER A 56 3.11 -3.36 2.36
CA SER A 56 1.81 -3.87 1.93
C SER A 56 1.67 -3.85 0.41
N LEU A 57 0.81 -4.75 -0.07
CA LEU A 57 0.47 -4.90 -1.47
C LEU A 57 -1.02 -5.25 -1.55
N HIS A 58 -1.78 -4.48 -2.33
CA HIS A 58 -3.18 -4.74 -2.61
C HIS A 58 -3.41 -4.81 -4.12
N GLN A 59 -3.96 -5.91 -4.59
CA GLN A 59 -4.43 -6.06 -5.98
C GLN A 59 -5.87 -5.54 -6.09
N ASP A 60 -6.26 -5.16 -7.31
CA ASP A 60 -7.58 -4.58 -7.62
C ASP A 60 -7.92 -3.35 -6.77
N TYR A 61 -6.89 -2.56 -6.47
CA TYR A 61 -7.01 -1.40 -5.59
C TYR A 61 -7.70 -0.23 -6.30
N GLY A 62 -8.89 0.13 -5.82
CA GLY A 62 -9.72 1.24 -6.30
C GLY A 62 -10.42 0.98 -7.65
N MET A 63 -9.98 0.00 -8.41
CA MET A 63 -10.61 -0.44 -9.65
C MET A 63 -10.09 -1.83 -10.04
N GLU A 64 -10.84 -2.53 -10.91
CA GLU A 64 -10.34 -3.74 -11.58
C GLU A 64 -8.97 -3.43 -12.18
N ASN A 65 -8.01 -4.33 -12.02
CA ASN A 65 -6.67 -4.15 -12.53
C ASN A 65 -5.87 -2.99 -11.89
N GLY A 66 -6.36 -2.40 -10.79
CA GLY A 66 -5.60 -1.48 -9.95
C GLY A 66 -4.58 -2.21 -9.08
N ALA A 67 -3.57 -1.51 -8.60
CA ALA A 67 -2.68 -2.03 -7.56
C ALA A 67 -2.19 -0.91 -6.64
N PHE A 68 -2.01 -1.24 -5.37
CA PHE A 68 -1.35 -0.41 -4.38
C PHE A 68 -0.15 -1.15 -3.80
N CYS A 69 0.97 -0.46 -3.65
CA CYS A 69 2.12 -0.94 -2.89
C CYS A 69 2.55 0.13 -1.88
N GLY A 70 2.83 -0.25 -0.65
CA GLY A 70 3.34 0.63 0.39
C GLY A 70 4.61 0.06 1.02
N VAL A 71 5.60 0.90 1.31
CA VAL A 71 6.79 0.57 2.10
C VAL A 71 6.98 1.63 3.18
N TYR A 72 7.27 1.19 4.40
CA TYR A 72 7.25 2.01 5.59
C TYR A 72 8.50 1.73 6.43
N ASP A 73 9.41 2.69 6.52
CA ASP A 73 10.64 2.60 7.33
C ASP A 73 10.38 3.22 8.71
N GLY A 74 10.08 2.37 9.69
CA GLY A 74 9.82 2.76 11.06
C GLY A 74 11.10 3.13 11.80
N HIS A 75 11.04 4.15 12.66
CA HIS A 75 12.16 4.57 13.48
C HIS A 75 11.72 5.00 14.88
N GLY A 76 12.69 5.05 15.80
CA GLY A 76 12.45 5.37 17.21
C GLY A 76 11.98 4.16 18.01
N LYS A 77 11.73 4.35 19.31
CA LYS A 77 11.37 3.25 20.23
C LYS A 77 10.11 2.49 19.77
N ASN A 78 9.16 3.22 19.19
CA ASN A 78 7.87 2.69 18.76
C ASN A 78 7.73 2.61 17.23
N GLY A 79 8.83 2.73 16.48
CA GLY A 79 8.82 2.76 15.00
C GLY A 79 8.10 1.57 14.37
N HIS A 80 8.32 0.36 14.89
CA HIS A 80 7.65 -0.87 14.46
C HIS A 80 6.11 -0.84 14.66
N ILE A 81 5.62 -0.12 15.66
CA ILE A 81 4.18 0.03 15.90
C ILE A 81 3.63 1.06 14.92
N VAL A 82 4.30 2.21 14.78
CA VAL A 82 3.87 3.29 13.88
C VAL A 82 3.84 2.81 12.43
N SER A 83 4.89 2.14 11.96
CA SER A 83 4.96 1.62 10.59
C SER A 83 3.84 0.61 10.32
N LYS A 84 3.51 -0.26 11.28
CA LYS A 84 2.40 -1.21 11.18
C LYS A 84 1.03 -0.54 11.15
N ILE A 85 0.82 0.49 11.97
CA ILE A 85 -0.42 1.29 11.96
C ILE A 85 -0.61 1.95 10.60
N VAL A 86 0.42 2.67 10.12
CA VAL A 86 0.35 3.35 8.82
C VAL A 86 0.15 2.35 7.68
N ASN A 87 0.86 1.22 7.70
CA ASN A 87 0.73 0.14 6.70
C ASN A 87 -0.69 -0.41 6.60
N ASN A 88 -1.40 -0.54 7.73
CA ASN A 88 -2.73 -1.15 7.78
C ASN A 88 -3.85 -0.14 7.49
N THR A 89 -3.64 1.14 7.79
CA THR A 89 -4.70 2.16 7.75
C THR A 89 -4.61 3.07 6.52
N LEU A 90 -3.40 3.43 6.09
CA LEU A 90 -3.22 4.38 5.00
C LEU A 90 -3.88 3.96 3.66
N PRO A 91 -3.84 2.67 3.24
CA PRO A 91 -4.49 2.26 2.00
C PRO A 91 -6.02 2.47 2.02
N SER A 92 -6.70 2.23 3.15
CA SER A 92 -8.15 2.44 3.22
C SER A 92 -8.51 3.93 3.26
N LEU A 93 -7.71 4.74 3.95
CA LEU A 93 -7.89 6.20 3.97
C LEU A 93 -7.79 6.81 2.57
N ILE A 94 -6.79 6.40 1.78
CA ILE A 94 -6.63 6.90 0.40
C ILE A 94 -7.87 6.55 -0.45
N LEU A 95 -8.40 5.31 -0.37
CA LEU A 95 -9.61 4.94 -1.10
C LEU A 95 -10.83 5.73 -0.65
N SER A 96 -11.01 5.91 0.66
CA SER A 96 -12.12 6.68 1.22
C SER A 96 -12.12 8.11 0.70
N GLN A 97 -10.97 8.78 0.75
CA GLN A 97 -10.80 10.14 0.21
C GLN A 97 -11.05 10.18 -1.30
N LYS A 98 -10.55 9.17 -2.04
CA LYS A 98 -10.74 9.08 -3.49
C LYS A 98 -12.21 8.96 -3.87
N ASN A 99 -12.97 8.13 -3.17
CA ASN A 99 -14.40 7.91 -3.40
C ASN A 99 -15.21 9.16 -3.07
N ALA A 100 -14.92 9.83 -1.95
CA ALA A 100 -15.57 11.09 -1.58
C ALA A 100 -15.38 12.18 -2.64
N LEU A 101 -14.19 12.27 -3.24
CA LEU A 101 -13.92 13.21 -4.34
C LEU A 101 -14.69 12.86 -5.63
N GLU A 102 -14.97 11.58 -5.89
CA GLU A 102 -15.78 11.20 -7.06
C GLU A 102 -17.23 11.64 -6.93
N GLU A 103 -17.83 11.47 -5.75
CA GLU A 103 -19.23 11.85 -5.46
C GLU A 103 -19.46 13.37 -5.61
N ILE A 104 -18.51 14.18 -5.14
CA ILE A 104 -18.54 15.65 -5.24
C ILE A 104 -18.47 16.09 -6.72
N HIS A 105 -17.78 15.36 -7.57
CA HIS A 105 -17.66 15.71 -8.98
C HIS A 105 -18.87 15.28 -9.81
N THR A 106 -19.47 14.12 -9.52
CA THR A 106 -20.71 13.69 -10.20
C THR A 106 -21.87 14.65 -9.98
N THR A 107 -21.89 15.36 -8.86
CA THR A 107 -22.94 16.34 -8.53
C THR A 107 -22.72 17.71 -9.18
N LYS A 108 -21.50 18.03 -9.66
CA LYS A 108 -21.14 19.38 -10.14
C LYS A 108 -21.09 19.54 -11.66
N ASN A 109 -20.84 18.49 -12.45
CA ASN A 109 -20.57 18.63 -13.89
C ASN A 109 -21.50 17.78 -14.77
N GLY A 110 -22.46 18.43 -15.44
CA GLY A 110 -23.35 17.83 -16.45
C GLY A 110 -22.86 17.91 -17.91
N VAL A 111 -21.62 18.34 -18.18
CA VAL A 111 -21.09 18.46 -19.56
C VAL A 111 -19.59 18.14 -19.56
N ASP A 112 -19.19 16.97 -20.08
CA ASP A 112 -17.78 16.51 -20.07
C ASP A 112 -17.16 16.43 -21.47
N ASN A 113 -16.00 17.08 -21.62
CA ASN A 113 -15.11 17.01 -22.78
C ASN A 113 -13.97 16.00 -22.50
N LYS A 114 -13.79 14.97 -23.33
CA LYS A 114 -12.98 13.76 -23.04
C LYS A 114 -11.50 14.00 -22.67
N GLN A 115 -10.88 15.07 -23.16
CA GLN A 115 -9.47 15.41 -22.85
C GLN A 115 -9.24 15.80 -21.37
N ASN A 116 -10.28 16.24 -20.66
CA ASN A 116 -10.19 16.66 -19.27
C ASN A 116 -10.18 15.48 -18.26
N LYS A 117 -10.56 14.27 -18.70
CA LYS A 117 -10.83 13.13 -17.81
C LYS A 117 -9.57 12.55 -17.16
N PHE A 118 -8.45 12.46 -17.90
CA PHE A 118 -7.20 11.91 -17.37
C PHE A 118 -6.55 12.85 -16.35
N SER A 119 -6.50 14.15 -16.67
CA SER A 119 -6.04 15.20 -15.75
C SER A 119 -6.88 15.20 -14.46
N ASN A 120 -8.20 15.10 -14.59
CA ASN A 120 -9.11 15.03 -13.44
C ASN A 120 -8.88 13.80 -12.55
N ASN A 121 -8.63 12.62 -13.13
CA ASN A 121 -8.38 11.42 -12.32
C ASN A 121 -7.03 11.49 -11.58
N TYR A 122 -5.97 11.96 -12.25
CA TYR A 122 -4.68 12.19 -11.60
C TYR A 122 -4.81 13.19 -10.44
N LEU A 123 -5.50 14.32 -10.65
CA LEU A 123 -5.75 15.32 -9.61
C LEU A 123 -6.50 14.72 -8.42
N ARG A 124 -7.54 13.91 -8.67
CA ARG A 124 -8.29 13.23 -7.60
C ARG A 124 -7.41 12.28 -6.78
N TRP A 125 -6.55 11.50 -7.42
CA TRP A 125 -5.62 10.64 -6.67
C TRP A 125 -4.61 11.47 -5.89
N LYS A 126 -4.07 12.54 -6.48
CA LYS A 126 -3.15 13.44 -5.80
C LYS A 126 -3.79 14.04 -4.53
N GLU A 127 -5.01 14.56 -4.65
CA GLU A 127 -5.76 15.13 -3.52
C GLU A 127 -6.13 14.06 -2.49
N ALA A 128 -6.58 12.88 -2.93
CA ALA A 128 -6.89 11.77 -2.03
C ALA A 128 -5.68 11.31 -1.22
N ILE A 129 -4.52 11.17 -1.87
CA ILE A 129 -3.27 10.79 -1.22
C ILE A 129 -2.86 11.85 -0.20
N LEU A 130 -2.82 13.13 -0.59
CA LEU A 130 -2.44 14.22 0.34
C LEU A 130 -3.39 14.28 1.54
N GLY A 131 -4.70 14.21 1.30
CA GLY A 131 -5.71 14.22 2.37
C GLY A 131 -5.58 13.00 3.30
N ALA A 132 -5.33 11.82 2.75
CA ALA A 132 -5.16 10.60 3.54
C ALA A 132 -3.90 10.62 4.41
N PHE A 133 -2.78 11.14 3.90
CA PHE A 133 -1.55 11.29 4.68
C PHE A 133 -1.75 12.26 5.87
N ASN A 134 -2.45 13.37 5.65
CA ASN A 134 -2.77 14.31 6.73
C ASN A 134 -3.66 13.66 7.81
N VAL A 135 -4.71 12.94 7.41
CA VAL A 135 -5.57 12.22 8.35
C VAL A 135 -4.79 11.13 9.10
N MET A 136 -3.91 10.41 8.40
CA MET A 136 -3.08 9.37 8.99
C MET A 136 -2.12 9.92 10.05
N ASP A 137 -1.51 11.08 9.80
CA ASP A 137 -0.62 11.73 10.78
C ASP A 137 -1.37 12.07 12.09
N GLU A 138 -2.59 12.59 11.98
CA GLU A 138 -3.45 12.83 13.15
C GLU A 138 -3.92 11.56 13.84
N GLU A 139 -4.19 10.49 13.08
CA GLU A 139 -4.58 9.19 13.64
C GLU A 139 -3.44 8.54 14.45
N VAL A 140 -2.19 8.69 14.01
CA VAL A 140 -1.01 8.23 14.77
C VAL A 140 -0.87 9.03 16.06
N LYS A 141 -1.03 10.36 16.01
CA LYS A 141 -0.93 11.24 17.20
C LYS A 141 -2.00 10.95 18.25
N LYS A 142 -3.19 10.50 17.83
CA LYS A 142 -4.31 10.17 18.73
C LYS A 142 -4.18 8.83 19.44
N GLN A 143 -3.16 8.03 19.13
CA GLN A 143 -2.95 6.75 19.80
C GLN A 143 -2.51 6.99 21.26
N GLU A 144 -3.47 7.01 22.19
CA GLU A 144 -3.24 7.35 23.61
C GLU A 144 -2.23 6.44 24.32
N ASN A 145 -2.04 5.22 23.80
CA ASN A 145 -1.11 4.24 24.35
C ASN A 145 0.27 4.26 23.67
N LEU A 146 0.55 5.25 22.81
CA LEU A 146 1.75 5.32 21.99
C LEU A 146 2.45 6.67 22.15
N ASP A 147 3.60 6.70 22.84
CA ASP A 147 4.47 7.87 22.82
C ASP A 147 5.22 7.93 21.47
N CYS A 148 4.71 8.73 20.54
CA CYS A 148 5.32 8.96 19.23
C CYS A 148 6.20 10.23 19.18
N SER A 149 6.50 10.88 20.31
CA SER A 149 7.27 12.14 20.34
C SER A 149 8.63 12.04 19.64
N CYS A 150 9.25 10.85 19.71
CA CYS A 150 10.53 10.53 19.05
C CYS A 150 10.44 9.25 18.21
N SER A 151 9.23 8.85 17.78
CA SER A 151 9.04 7.66 16.94
C SER A 151 8.15 7.97 15.75
N GLY A 152 8.42 7.34 14.62
CA GLY A 152 7.70 7.62 13.38
C GLY A 152 7.93 6.54 12.34
N THR A 153 7.43 6.80 11.14
CA THR A 153 7.73 5.98 9.96
C THR A 153 7.83 6.88 8.74
N THR A 154 8.72 6.55 7.80
CA THR A 154 8.53 7.02 6.41
C THR A 154 7.39 6.24 5.76
N ALA A 155 6.85 6.75 4.66
CA ALA A 155 5.87 6.04 3.86
C ALA A 155 6.07 6.37 2.38
N VAL A 156 6.36 5.35 1.57
CA VAL A 156 6.37 5.44 0.12
C VAL A 156 5.24 4.58 -0.41
N VAL A 157 4.34 5.19 -1.19
CA VAL A 157 3.20 4.48 -1.78
C VAL A 157 3.22 4.60 -3.30
N VAL A 158 2.82 3.53 -3.97
CA VAL A 158 2.65 3.48 -5.42
C VAL A 158 1.24 3.00 -5.71
N ILE A 159 0.52 3.77 -6.51
CA ILE A 159 -0.81 3.41 -7.01
C ILE A 159 -0.71 3.27 -8.53
N ARG A 160 -1.00 2.08 -9.02
CA ARG A 160 -1.00 1.77 -10.45
C ARG A 160 -2.43 1.56 -10.92
N GLN A 161 -2.83 2.31 -11.94
CA GLN A 161 -4.09 2.10 -12.65
C GLN A 161 -3.77 1.68 -14.08
N VAL A 162 -4.44 0.62 -14.54
CA VAL A 162 -4.33 0.15 -15.93
C VAL A 162 -5.69 0.32 -16.57
N ASN A 163 -5.81 1.28 -17.48
CA ASN A 163 -7.00 1.42 -18.30
C ASN A 163 -6.96 0.33 -19.38
N LYS A 164 -8.04 -0.45 -19.53
CA LYS A 164 -8.27 -1.23 -20.75
C LYS A 164 -8.49 -0.20 -21.89
N LEU A 165 -7.60 -0.22 -22.89
CA LEU A 165 -7.75 0.54 -24.13
C LEU A 165 -8.84 -0.08 -24.99
#